data_AF-A0A3D3CEC2-F1
#
_entry.id   AF-A0A3D3CEC2-F1
#
_cell.length_a   1.000
_cell.length_b   1.000
_cell.length_c   1.000
_cell.angle_alpha   90.00
_cell.angle_beta   90.00
_cell.angle_gamma   90.00
#
_symmetry.space_group_name_H-M   'P 1'
#
loop_
_entity.id
_entity.type
_entity.pdbx_description
1 polymer ?
#
loop_
_entity_poly.entity_id
_entity_poly.type
_entity_poly.pdbx_seq_one_letter_code
_entity_poly.pdbx_strand_id
1 'polypeptide(L)'
;MWGVVHTGFGSWDALAWILFFGIAAFFLLWFRSLGRSDYKKGTDQDEIFWSSNVVPEDGAHISVPADAAYWGFRKGMEPFYKGLVGMHTGLAPDIVGWYVVVVAIMSVLILIV
;
A
#
# COMPACT_ATOMS: atom_id res chain seq x y z
N MET A 1 -37.72 14.64 -4.08
CA MET A 1 -37.43 13.67 -5.15
C MET A 1 -36.09 13.03 -4.79
N TRP A 2 -36.10 11.76 -4.39
CA TRP A 2 -34.86 11.06 -4.02
C TRP A 2 -34.19 10.65 -5.33
N GLY A 3 -33.11 11.33 -5.70
CA GLY A 3 -32.38 11.02 -6.93
C GLY A 3 -31.85 9.59 -6.88
N VAL A 4 -31.99 8.86 -7.98
CA VAL A 4 -31.38 7.55 -8.14
C VAL A 4 -29.87 7.76 -8.20
N VAL A 5 -29.14 7.27 -7.19
CA VAL A 5 -27.67 7.31 -7.20
C VAL A 5 -27.20 6.28 -8.23
N HIS A 6 -26.72 6.75 -9.39
CA HIS A 6 -26.07 5.90 -10.38
C HIS A 6 -24.65 5.57 -9.90
N THR A 7 -24.52 4.52 -9.08
CA THR A 7 -23.25 4.09 -8.48
C THR A 7 -22.31 3.39 -9.48
N GLY A 8 -22.75 3.15 -10.73
CA GLY A 8 -22.02 2.32 -11.70
C GLY A 8 -22.06 0.82 -11.37
N PHE A 9 -22.73 0.46 -10.28
CA PHE A 9 -22.88 -0.90 -9.75
C PHE A 9 -24.35 -1.32 -9.82
N GLY A 10 -24.60 -2.59 -10.14
CA GLY A 10 -25.96 -3.12 -10.25
C GLY A 10 -26.62 -3.27 -8.88
N SER A 11 -27.95 -3.15 -8.81
CA SER A 11 -28.70 -3.43 -7.57
C SER A 11 -28.50 -4.85 -7.02
N TRP A 12 -27.97 -5.76 -7.85
CA TRP A 12 -27.65 -7.15 -7.52
C TRP A 12 -26.24 -7.35 -6.96
N ASP A 13 -25.39 -6.32 -6.98
CA ASP A 13 -23.97 -6.46 -6.62
C ASP A 13 -23.79 -6.83 -5.15
N ALA A 14 -24.63 -6.28 -4.26
CA ALA A 14 -24.64 -6.66 -2.85
C ALA A 14 -24.94 -8.16 -2.67
N LEU A 15 -25.89 -8.70 -3.42
CA LEU A 15 -26.24 -10.13 -3.40
C LEU A 15 -25.11 -10.98 -4.02
N ALA A 16 -24.47 -10.49 -5.09
CA ALA A 16 -23.32 -11.15 -5.70
C ALA A 16 -22.14 -11.27 -4.73
N TRP A 17 -21.85 -10.22 -3.95
CA TRP A 17 -20.82 -10.24 -2.90
C TRP A 17 -21.14 -11.22 -1.78
N ILE A 18 -22.39 -11.23 -1.30
CA ILE A 18 -22.82 -12.19 -0.26
C ILE A 18 -22.66 -13.62 -0.77
N LEU A 19 -23.07 -13.90 -2.01
CA LEU A 19 -22.91 -15.22 -2.62
C LEU A 19 -21.44 -15.61 -2.77
N PHE A 20 -20.59 -14.69 -3.25
CA PHE A 20 -19.14 -14.90 -3.38
C PHE A 20 -18.51 -15.29 -2.04
N PHE A 21 -18.76 -14.52 -0.98
CA PHE A 21 -18.23 -14.83 0.35
C PHE A 21 -18.81 -16.13 0.92
N GLY A 22 -20.08 -16.44 0.63
CA GLY A 22 -20.70 -17.70 1.02
C GLY A 22 -20.01 -18.91 0.37
N ILE A 23 -19.74 -18.84 -0.95
CA ILE A 23 -19.03 -19.88 -1.69
C ILE A 23 -17.59 -20.02 -1.18
N ALA A 24 -16.88 -18.90 -0.99
CA ALA A 24 -15.51 -18.90 -0.47
C ALA A 24 -15.43 -19.51 0.93
N ALA A 25 -16.35 -19.15 1.83
CA ALA A 25 -16.43 -19.71 3.17
C ALA A 25 -16.73 -21.21 3.16
N PHE A 26 -17.65 -21.66 2.28
CA PHE A 26 -17.93 -23.08 2.10
C PHE A 26 -16.68 -23.86 1.72
N PHE A 27 -15.96 -23.44 0.68
CA PHE A 27 -14.73 -24.13 0.27
C PHE A 27 -13.65 -24.07 1.34
N LEU A 28 -13.47 -22.94 2.02
CA LEU A 28 -12.52 -22.80 3.11
C LEU A 28 -12.80 -23.79 4.25
N LEU A 29 -14.06 -23.86 4.70
CA LEU A 29 -14.47 -24.74 5.78
C LEU A 29 -14.44 -26.22 5.36
N TRP A 30 -14.75 -26.50 4.09
CA TRP A 30 -14.59 -27.84 3.53
C TRP A 30 -13.11 -28.26 3.49
N PHE A 31 -12.21 -27.44 2.96
CA PHE A 31 -10.78 -27.76 2.99
C PHE A 31 -10.27 -27.95 4.42
N ARG A 32 -10.72 -27.11 5.36
CA ARG A 32 -10.42 -27.28 6.78
C ARG A 32 -10.93 -28.61 7.33
N SER A 33 -12.11 -29.07 6.93
CA SER A 33 -12.69 -30.34 7.41
C SER A 33 -11.99 -31.58 6.84
N LEU A 34 -11.30 -31.44 5.71
CA LEU A 34 -10.42 -32.48 5.16
C LEU A 34 -9.08 -32.59 5.90
N GLY A 35 -8.75 -31.62 6.76
CA GLY A 35 -7.55 -31.64 7.59
C GLY A 35 -7.56 -32.78 8.61
N ARG A 36 -6.37 -33.26 8.95
CA ARG A 36 -6.17 -34.28 9.99
C ARG A 36 -6.42 -33.68 11.37
N SER A 37 -7.35 -34.25 12.14
CA SER A 37 -7.66 -33.83 13.50
C SER A 37 -6.72 -34.43 14.55
N ASP A 38 -5.89 -35.39 14.16
CA ASP A 38 -4.94 -36.11 15.02
C ASP A 38 -3.55 -35.46 15.06
N TYR A 39 -3.44 -34.19 14.66
CA TYR A 39 -2.22 -33.41 14.80
C TYR A 39 -1.90 -33.14 16.27
N LYS A 40 -0.62 -33.07 16.61
CA LYS A 40 -0.16 -32.82 17.98
C LYS A 40 -0.08 -31.33 18.26
N LYS A 41 -1.10 -30.82 18.96
CA LYS A 41 -1.17 -29.42 19.38
C LYS A 41 0.05 -29.00 20.21
N GLY A 42 0.62 -27.83 19.93
CA GLY A 42 1.79 -27.28 20.61
C GLY A 42 3.12 -27.93 20.23
N THR A 43 3.17 -28.64 19.10
CA THR A 43 4.40 -29.18 18.50
C THR A 43 4.67 -28.54 17.15
N ASP A 44 5.81 -28.86 16.51
CA ASP A 44 6.13 -28.42 15.15
C ASP A 44 5.06 -28.78 14.10
N GLN A 45 4.11 -29.68 14.43
CA GLN A 45 2.95 -29.99 13.58
C GLN A 45 1.91 -28.87 13.51
N ASP A 46 1.95 -27.91 14.45
CA ASP A 46 1.10 -26.70 14.44
C ASP A 46 1.74 -25.57 13.61
N GLU A 47 3.02 -25.68 13.30
CA GLU A 47 3.78 -24.67 12.58
C GLU A 47 3.56 -24.75 11.07
N ILE A 48 3.73 -23.61 10.39
CA ILE A 48 3.70 -23.56 8.93
C ILE A 48 4.89 -24.35 8.40
N PHE A 49 4.67 -25.23 7.42
CA PHE A 49 5.76 -25.94 6.77
C PHE A 49 6.73 -24.97 6.10
N TRP A 50 7.92 -24.81 6.68
CA TRP A 50 8.95 -23.90 6.19
C TRP A 50 10.22 -24.65 5.75
N SER A 51 10.05 -25.64 4.86
CA SER A 51 11.16 -26.44 4.34
C SER A 51 12.06 -27.03 5.44
N SER A 52 11.45 -27.42 6.57
CA SER A 52 12.13 -27.91 7.78
C SER A 52 13.03 -26.90 8.51
N ASN A 53 12.92 -25.61 8.21
CA ASN A 53 13.57 -24.54 8.97
C ASN A 53 12.60 -23.98 10.03
N VAL A 54 13.16 -23.41 11.10
CA VAL A 54 12.37 -22.65 12.09
C VAL A 54 11.73 -21.46 11.38
N VAL A 55 10.41 -21.29 11.55
CA VAL A 55 9.67 -20.15 11.02
C VAL A 55 10.16 -18.88 11.75
N PRO A 56 10.73 -17.89 11.05
CA PRO A 56 11.10 -16.61 11.66
C PRO A 56 9.85 -15.90 12.21
N GLU A 57 9.87 -15.50 13.48
CA GLU A 57 8.73 -14.86 14.15
C GLU A 57 8.25 -13.56 13.47
N ASP A 58 9.14 -12.87 12.74
CA ASP A 58 8.89 -11.54 12.17
C ASP A 58 8.71 -11.52 10.65
N GLY A 59 8.86 -12.67 9.97
CA GLY A 59 8.80 -12.73 8.51
C GLY A 59 9.81 -11.83 7.77
N ALA A 60 10.75 -11.17 8.47
CA ALA A 60 11.55 -10.08 7.93
C ALA A 60 12.65 -10.56 6.98
N HIS A 61 13.09 -11.80 7.17
CA HIS A 61 14.09 -12.44 6.32
C HIS A 61 13.50 -13.29 5.18
N ILE A 62 12.16 -13.43 5.14
CA ILE A 62 11.44 -14.34 4.23
C ILE A 62 10.38 -13.65 3.38
N SER A 63 9.94 -12.45 3.77
CA SER A 63 9.23 -11.55 2.88
C SER A 63 10.24 -10.68 2.14
N VAL A 64 10.11 -10.57 0.82
CA VAL A 64 10.68 -9.43 0.11
C VAL A 64 9.96 -8.21 0.69
N PRO A 65 10.64 -7.35 1.45
CA PRO A 65 9.91 -6.32 2.19
C PRO A 65 9.23 -5.40 1.17
N ALA A 66 8.03 -4.89 1.50
CA ALA A 66 7.20 -4.15 0.53
C ALA A 66 7.89 -2.89 -0.03
N ASP A 67 8.91 -2.41 0.68
CA ASP A 67 9.87 -1.39 0.27
C ASP A 67 10.71 -1.78 -0.97
N ALA A 68 10.89 -3.07 -1.25
CA ALA A 68 11.63 -3.61 -2.37
C ALA A 68 10.87 -3.53 -3.70
N ALA A 69 9.54 -3.62 -3.69
CA ALA A 69 8.71 -3.61 -4.91
C ALA A 69 8.91 -2.33 -5.76
N TYR A 70 9.18 -1.21 -5.11
CA TYR A 70 9.44 0.09 -5.75
C TYR A 70 10.82 0.64 -5.40
N TRP A 71 11.75 -0.21 -4.96
CA TRP A 71 13.08 0.25 -4.54
C TRP A 71 13.80 1.00 -5.66
N GLY A 72 13.80 0.47 -6.88
CA GLY A 72 14.44 1.12 -8.03
C GLY A 72 13.81 2.48 -8.37
N PHE A 73 12.48 2.59 -8.28
CA PHE A 73 11.76 3.84 -8.47
C PHE A 73 12.09 4.87 -7.38
N ARG A 74 12.04 4.47 -6.10
CA ARG A 74 12.40 5.36 -4.98
C ARG A 74 13.87 5.77 -5.03
N LYS A 75 14.77 4.85 -5.39
CA LYS A 75 16.20 5.13 -5.53
C LYS A 75 16.46 6.08 -6.70
N GLY A 76 15.76 5.90 -7.82
CA GLY A 76 15.82 6.82 -8.96
C GLY A 76 15.31 8.23 -8.64
N MET A 77 14.28 8.35 -7.79
CA MET A 77 13.74 9.65 -7.36
C MET A 77 14.49 10.29 -6.18
N GLU A 78 15.42 9.59 -5.54
CA GLU A 78 16.14 10.10 -4.36
C GLU A 78 16.83 11.45 -4.59
N PRO A 79 17.55 11.71 -5.72
CA PRO A 79 18.18 13.00 -5.96
C PRO A 79 17.16 14.13 -6.11
N PHE A 80 16.03 13.86 -6.79
CA PHE A 80 14.95 14.82 -6.97
C PHE A 80 14.36 15.24 -5.62
N TYR A 81 14.01 14.28 -4.77
CA TYR A 81 13.47 14.57 -3.44
C TYR A 81 14.48 15.24 -2.53
N LYS A 82 15.77 14.88 -2.59
CA LYS A 82 16.83 15.58 -1.83
C LYS A 82 16.91 17.05 -2.22
N GLY A 83 16.84 17.36 -3.52
CA GLY A 83 16.79 18.75 -3.98
C GLY A 83 15.53 19.48 -3.50
N LEU A 84 14.36 18.85 -3.66
CA LEU A 84 13.08 19.45 -3.30
C LEU A 84 12.97 19.74 -1.80
N VAL A 85 13.31 18.77 -0.96
CA VAL A 85 13.28 18.92 0.50
C VAL A 85 14.37 19.87 0.97
N GLY A 86 15.55 19.89 0.32
CA GLY A 86 16.61 20.83 0.63
C GLY A 86 16.22 22.31 0.47
N MET A 87 15.24 22.62 -0.39
CA MET A 87 14.69 23.97 -0.54
C MET A 87 13.73 24.39 0.59
N HIS A 88 13.34 23.46 1.47
CA HIS A 88 12.38 23.66 2.56
C HIS A 88 13.08 23.59 3.93
N THR A 89 14.00 24.52 4.18
CA THR A 89 14.82 24.59 5.40
C THR A 89 14.02 24.88 6.67
N GLY A 90 12.78 25.39 6.53
CA GLY A 90 11.94 25.85 7.64
C GLY A 90 12.35 27.21 8.19
N LEU A 91 13.36 27.87 7.60
CA LEU A 91 13.80 29.21 7.98
C LEU A 91 12.95 30.26 7.26
N ALA A 92 12.38 31.20 8.02
CA ALA A 92 11.56 32.28 7.47
C ALA A 92 12.27 33.10 6.36
N PRO A 93 13.57 33.44 6.48
CA PRO A 93 14.29 34.13 5.41
C PRO A 93 14.31 33.37 4.08
N ASP A 94 14.48 32.05 4.10
CA ASP A 94 14.56 31.24 2.89
C ASP A 94 13.21 31.17 2.18
N ILE A 95 12.11 31.11 2.93
CA ILE A 95 10.75 31.16 2.40
C ILE A 95 10.46 32.51 1.74
N VAL A 96 10.81 33.61 2.40
CA VAL A 96 10.66 34.96 1.84
C VAL A 96 11.56 35.13 0.61
N GLY A 97 12.76 34.58 0.62
CA GLY A 97 13.67 34.55 -0.52
C GLY A 97 13.03 33.87 -1.73
N TRP A 98 12.48 32.67 -1.56
CA TRP A 98 11.78 31.95 -2.62
C TRP A 98 10.56 32.70 -3.15
N TYR A 99 9.80 33.35 -2.27
CA TYR A 99 8.68 34.21 -2.68
C TYR A 99 9.13 35.33 -3.61
N VAL A 100 10.20 36.06 -3.25
CA VAL A 100 10.75 37.15 -4.08
C VAL A 100 11.23 36.63 -5.43
N VAL A 101 11.92 35.48 -5.47
CA VAL A 101 12.36 34.85 -6.72
C VAL A 101 11.18 34.52 -7.63
N VAL A 102 10.13 33.90 -7.10
CA VAL A 102 8.93 33.54 -7.88
C VAL A 102 8.24 34.78 -8.43
N VAL A 103 8.07 35.83 -7.61
CA VAL A 103 7.48 37.10 -8.06
C VAL A 103 8.31 37.73 -9.17
N ALA A 104 9.65 37.76 -9.03
CA ALA A 104 10.54 38.30 -10.05
C ALA A 104 10.42 37.53 -11.38
N ILE A 105 10.41 36.19 -11.33
CA ILE A 105 10.22 35.35 -12.53
C ILE A 105 8.86 35.65 -13.17
N MET A 106 7.77 35.72 -12.39
CA MET A 106 6.44 36.04 -12.91
C MET A 106 6.40 37.42 -13.57
N SER A 107 7.01 38.44 -12.94
CA SER A 107 7.07 39.79 -13.51
C SER A 107 7.80 39.81 -14.85
N VAL A 108 8.91 39.08 -14.98
CA VAL A 108 9.63 38.95 -16.26
C VAL A 108 8.77 38.27 -17.31
N LEU A 109 8.10 37.17 -16.96
CA LEU A 109 7.21 36.45 -17.89
C LEU A 109 6.05 37.32 -18.35
N ILE A 110 5.43 38.09 -17.45
CA ILE A 110 4.34 39.02 -17.78
C ILE A 110 4.81 40.14 -18.72
N LEU A 111 6.05 40.62 -18.59
CA LEU A 111 6.59 41.68 -19.45
C LEU A 111 7.02 41.18 -20.84
N ILE A 112 7.26 39.88 -20.98
CA ILE A 112 7.69 39.25 -22.24
C ILE A 112 6.50 38.77 -23.08
N VAL A 113 5.36 38.45 -22.45
CA VAL A 113 4.09 38.08 -23.11
C VAL A 113 3.28 39.33 -23.43
#